data_AF-A0A1V8Y5F6-F1
#
_entry.id   AF-A0A1V8Y5F6-F1
#
_cell.length_a   1.000
_cell.length_b   1.000
_cell.length_c   1.000
_cell.angle_alpha   90.00
_cell.angle_beta   90.00
_cell.angle_gamma   90.00
#
_symmetry.space_group_name_H-M   'P 1'
#
loop_
_entity.id
_entity.type
_entity.pdbx_description
1 polymer ?
#
loop_
_entity_poly.entity_id
_entity_poly.type
_entity_poly.pdbx_seq_one_letter_code
_entity_poly.pdbx_strand_id
1 'polypeptide(L)'
;MRKSFDEQKKLLHDRYGEFSMEDRRQILCKLRRRNILMFRQLERLKHDLLRLESKRVQCELDGNAVQAEAVENKILKKKEQFLKVLAQNKK
;
A
#
# COMPACT_ATOMS: atom_id res chain seq x y z
N MET A 1 -19.33 13.81 -6.02
CA MET A 1 -18.53 14.15 -4.83
C MET A 1 -17.33 13.20 -4.77
N ARG A 2 -16.10 13.72 -4.75
CA ARG A 2 -14.88 12.89 -4.64
C ARG A 2 -14.92 12.20 -3.28
N LYS A 3 -14.73 10.88 -3.27
CA LYS A 3 -14.42 10.19 -2.02
C LYS A 3 -13.04 10.65 -1.58
N SER A 4 -12.93 11.17 -0.36
CA SER A 4 -11.63 11.60 0.18
C SER A 4 -10.63 10.44 0.11
N PHE A 5 -9.35 10.73 -0.10
CA PHE A 5 -8.27 9.73 -0.13
C PHE A 5 -8.35 8.74 1.04
N ASP A 6 -8.80 9.20 2.22
CA ASP A 6 -9.02 8.37 3.40
C ASP A 6 -10.25 7.45 3.31
N GLU A 7 -11.31 7.85 2.62
CA GLU A 7 -12.44 6.94 2.31
C GLU A 7 -12.00 5.83 1.35
N GLN A 8 -11.15 6.15 0.38
CA GLN A 8 -10.60 5.14 -0.54
C GLN A 8 -9.68 4.15 0.18
N LYS A 9 -8.86 4.62 1.13
CA LYS A 9 -8.08 3.74 2.01
C LYS A 9 -8.99 2.84 2.85
N LYS A 10 -10.06 3.41 3.43
CA LYS A 10 -11.01 2.65 4.26
C LYS A 10 -11.67 1.53 3.46
N LEU A 11 -12.15 1.84 2.26
CA LEU A 11 -12.71 0.82 1.34
C LEU A 11 -11.70 -0.27 0.97
N LEU A 12 -10.42 0.07 0.84
CA LEU A 12 -9.34 -0.88 0.61
C LEU A 12 -9.14 -1.84 1.79
N HIS A 13 -9.19 -1.31 3.01
CA HIS A 13 -9.14 -2.11 4.23
C HIS A 13 -10.38 -2.98 4.39
N ASP A 14 -11.58 -2.46 4.10
CA ASP A 14 -12.82 -3.24 4.12
C ASP A 14 -12.80 -4.39 3.11
N ARG A 15 -12.22 -4.17 1.91
CA ARG A 15 -12.21 -5.16 0.82
C ARG A 15 -11.25 -6.32 1.04
N TYR A 16 -10.07 -6.06 1.62
CA TYR A 16 -9.02 -7.07 1.80
C TYR A 16 -8.90 -7.55 3.26
N GLY A 17 -9.63 -6.91 4.17
CA GLY A 17 -9.57 -7.15 5.60
C GLY A 17 -8.48 -6.32 6.28
N GLU A 18 -8.69 -6.02 7.56
CA GLU A 18 -7.64 -5.49 8.41
C GLU A 18 -6.63 -6.60 8.74
N PHE A 19 -5.38 -6.36 8.36
CA PHE A 19 -4.27 -7.19 8.81
C PHE A 19 -3.63 -6.52 10.01
N SER A 20 -3.64 -7.19 11.16
CA SER A 20 -2.84 -6.75 12.31
C SER A 20 -1.36 -6.75 11.95
N MET A 21 -0.56 -5.96 12.69
CA MET A 21 0.90 -5.98 12.54
C MET A 21 1.48 -7.39 12.74
N GLU A 22 0.87 -8.17 13.62
CA GLU A 22 1.27 -9.54 13.90
C GLU A 22 0.97 -10.50 12.73
N ASP A 23 -0.23 -10.41 12.15
CA ASP A 23 -0.62 -11.16 10.95
C ASP A 23 0.33 -10.86 9.78
N ARG A 24 0.63 -9.58 9.56
CA ARG A 24 1.56 -9.15 8.51
C ARG A 24 2.93 -9.77 8.73
N ARG A 25 3.42 -9.78 9.97
CA ARG A 25 4.73 -10.36 10.31
C ARG A 25 4.75 -11.86 10.03
N GLN A 26 3.71 -12.59 10.43
CA GLN A 26 3.61 -14.02 10.17
C GLN A 26 3.56 -14.33 8.67
N ILE A 27 2.72 -13.61 7.91
CA ILE A 27 2.60 -13.78 6.45
C ILE A 27 3.95 -13.49 5.78
N LEU A 28 4.62 -12.39 6.12
CA LEU A 28 5.91 -12.04 5.55
C LEU A 28 7.00 -13.08 5.88
N CYS A 29 7.04 -13.61 7.10
CA CYS A 29 7.95 -14.68 7.48
C CYS A 29 7.70 -15.96 6.67
N LYS A 30 6.43 -16.37 6.50
CA LYS A 30 6.06 -17.52 5.66
C LYS A 30 6.46 -17.29 4.20
N LEU A 31 6.19 -16.09 3.68
CA LEU A 31 6.44 -15.70 2.30
C LEU A 31 7.94 -15.62 2.00
N ARG A 32 8.76 -15.15 2.95
CA ARG A 32 10.23 -15.19 2.86
C ARG A 32 10.76 -16.62 2.70
N ARG A 33 10.17 -17.60 3.40
CA ARG A 33 10.57 -19.02 3.34
C ARG A 33 10.08 -19.71 2.06
N ARG A 34 8.87 -19.39 1.60
CA ARG A 34 8.24 -20.04 0.44
C ARG A 34 8.63 -19.41 -0.90
N ASN A 35 8.77 -18.09 -0.96
CA ASN A 35 9.07 -17.35 -2.18
C ASN A 35 9.85 -16.05 -1.87
N ILE A 36 11.17 -16.15 -1.84
CA ILE A 36 12.06 -15.01 -1.54
C ILE A 36 11.96 -13.88 -2.57
N LEU A 37 11.62 -14.19 -3.83
CA LEU A 37 11.47 -13.18 -4.88
C LEU A 37 10.23 -12.32 -4.62
N MET A 38 9.09 -12.96 -4.32
CA MET A 38 7.88 -12.22 -3.94
C MET A 38 8.06 -11.43 -2.65
N PHE A 39 8.80 -11.96 -1.67
CA PHE A 39 9.13 -11.23 -0.45
C PHE A 39 9.92 -9.95 -0.76
N ARG A 40 10.97 -10.06 -1.59
CA ARG A 40 11.74 -8.89 -2.04
C ARG A 40 10.89 -7.88 -2.82
N GLN A 41 9.96 -8.35 -3.66
CA GLN A 41 9.04 -7.48 -4.38
C GLN A 41 8.11 -6.71 -3.42
N LEU A 42 7.60 -7.39 -2.39
CA LEU A 42 6.81 -6.77 -1.32
C LEU A 42 7.62 -5.72 -0.54
N GLU A 43 8.88 -6.01 -0.21
CA GLU A 43 9.76 -5.05 0.46
C GLU A 43 10.00 -3.81 -0.42
N ARG A 44 10.28 -4.00 -1.71
CA ARG A 44 10.39 -2.87 -2.66
C ARG A 44 9.10 -2.07 -2.72
N LEU A 45 7.96 -2.73 -2.81
CA LEU A 45 6.64 -2.10 -2.84
C LEU A 45 6.37 -1.25 -1.58
N LYS A 46 6.79 -1.73 -0.41
CA LYS A 46 6.71 -0.97 0.86
C LYS A 46 7.57 0.29 0.82
N HIS A 47 8.81 0.21 0.35
CA HIS A 47 9.68 1.38 0.21
C HIS A 47 9.13 2.37 -0.81
N ASP A 48 8.60 1.88 -1.92
CA ASP A 48 7.94 2.69 -2.94
C ASP A 48 6.72 3.44 -2.39
N LEU A 49 5.90 2.78 -1.56
CA LEU A 49 4.77 3.41 -0.88
C LEU A 49 5.23 4.56 0.04
N LEU A 50 6.27 4.32 0.84
CA LEU A 50 6.84 5.35 1.71
C LEU A 50 7.34 6.57 0.89
N ARG A 51 8.06 6.31 -0.20
CA ARG A 51 8.55 7.37 -1.10
C ARG A 51 7.41 8.16 -1.74
N LEU A 52 6.33 7.49 -2.14
CA LEU A 52 5.17 8.17 -2.71
C LEU A 52 4.42 9.01 -1.67
N GLU A 53 4.34 8.55 -0.41
CA GLU A 53 3.76 9.36 0.67
C GLU A 53 4.61 10.61 0.92
N SER A 54 5.94 10.51 0.95
CA SER A 54 6.82 11.69 1.02
C SER A 54 6.62 12.64 -0.17
N LYS A 55 6.50 12.08 -1.39
CA LYS A 55 6.27 12.88 -2.60
C LYS A 55 4.90 13.58 -2.57
N ARG A 56 3.88 12.94 -2.00
CA ARG A 56 2.55 13.55 -1.82
C ARG A 56 2.66 14.80 -0.95
N VAL A 57 3.33 14.69 0.21
CA VAL A 57 3.53 15.83 1.12
C VAL A 57 4.29 16.96 0.44
N GLN A 58 5.32 16.64 -0.36
CA GLN A 58 6.03 17.64 -1.15
C GLN A 58 5.10 18.34 -2.16
N CYS A 59 4.30 17.58 -2.92
CA CYS A 59 3.34 18.17 -3.86
C CYS A 59 2.24 19.00 -3.17
N GLU A 60 1.82 18.61 -1.96
CA GLU A 60 0.91 19.38 -1.12
C GLU A 60 1.54 20.73 -0.70
N LEU A 61 2.82 20.73 -0.32
CA LEU A 61 3.58 21.95 0.03
C LEU A 61 3.85 22.86 -1.17
N ASP A 62 4.11 22.30 -2.34
CA ASP A 62 4.31 23.04 -3.60
C ASP A 62 3.00 23.58 -4.19
N GLY A 63 1.84 23.30 -3.58
CA GLY A 63 0.53 23.73 -4.07
C GLY A 63 0.09 23.06 -5.38
N ASN A 64 0.75 21.98 -5.79
CA ASN A 64 0.48 21.31 -7.05
C ASN A 64 -0.57 20.20 -6.90
N ALA A 65 -1.84 20.60 -6.85
CA ALA A 65 -2.97 19.70 -6.66
C ALA A 65 -3.08 18.58 -7.71
N VAL A 66 -2.71 18.85 -8.97
CA VAL A 66 -2.76 17.86 -10.05
C VAL A 66 -1.73 16.76 -9.85
N GLN A 67 -0.50 17.12 -9.43
CA GLN A 67 0.53 16.13 -9.13
C GLN A 67 0.24 15.37 -7.84
N ALA A 68 -0.28 16.04 -6.80
CA ALA A 68 -0.70 15.38 -5.56
C ALA A 68 -1.75 14.30 -5.84
N GLU A 69 -2.76 14.60 -6.66
CA GLU A 69 -3.78 13.63 -7.06
C GLU A 69 -3.20 12.44 -7.85
N ALA A 70 -2.28 12.70 -8.79
CA ALA A 70 -1.61 11.63 -9.53
C ALA A 70 -0.79 10.71 -8.61
N VAL A 71 -0.20 11.27 -7.55
CA VAL A 71 0.54 10.51 -6.54
C VAL A 71 -0.41 9.72 -5.63
N GLU A 72 -1.53 10.31 -5.19
CA GLU A 72 -2.56 9.61 -4.41
C GLU A 72 -3.12 8.38 -5.13
N ASN A 73 -3.46 8.54 -6.41
CA ASN A 73 -3.94 7.43 -7.24
C ASN A 73 -2.88 6.31 -7.37
N LYS A 74 -1.59 6.67 -7.45
CA LYS A 74 -0.49 5.69 -7.47
C LYS A 74 -0.36 4.99 -6.11
N ILE A 75 -0.50 5.71 -5.00
CA ILE A 75 -0.47 5.14 -3.65
C ILE A 75 -1.59 4.11 -3.49
N LEU A 76 -2.81 4.44 -3.91
CA LEU A 76 -3.96 3.52 -3.80
C LEU A 76 -3.74 2.23 -4.60
N LYS A 77 -3.28 2.32 -5.85
CA LYS A 77 -2.96 1.14 -6.67
C LYS A 77 -1.88 0.26 -6.04
N LYS A 78 -0.83 0.87 -5.49
CA LYS A 78 0.24 0.11 -4.81
C LYS A 78 -0.22 -0.48 -3.47
N LYS A 79 -1.07 0.22 -2.71
CA LYS A 79 -1.69 -0.31 -1.48
C LYS A 79 -2.60 -1.49 -1.79
N GLU A 80 -3.39 -1.41 -2.87
CA GLU A 80 -4.20 -2.53 -3.34
C GLU A 80 -3.35 -3.76 -3.67
N GLN A 81 -2.27 -3.59 -4.43
CA GLN A 81 -1.34 -4.67 -4.75
C GLN A 81 -0.76 -5.30 -3.48
N PHE A 82 -0.33 -4.48 -2.52
CA PHE A 82 0.21 -4.97 -1.25
C PHE A 82 -0.80 -5.82 -0.47
N LEU A 83 -2.01 -5.30 -0.29
CA LEU A 83 -3.09 -6.00 0.43
C LEU A 83 -3.54 -7.27 -0.29
N LYS A 84 -3.61 -7.25 -1.63
CA LYS A 84 -3.93 -8.43 -2.44
C LYS A 84 -2.93 -9.55 -2.22
N VAL A 85 -1.63 -9.24 -2.21
CA VAL A 85 -0.59 -10.26 -1.96
C VAL A 85 -0.69 -10.80 -0.53
N LEU A 86 -0.94 -9.95 0.46
CA LEU A 86 -1.15 -10.40 1.84
C LEU A 86 -2.37 -11.33 1.96
N ALA A 87 -3.50 -10.96 1.36
CA ALA A 87 -4.72 -11.76 1.37
C ALA A 87 -4.53 -13.14 0.72
N GLN A 88 -3.80 -13.19 -0.41
CA GLN A 88 -3.49 -14.44 -1.10
C GLN A 88 -2.59 -15.37 -0.28
N ASN A 89 -1.76 -14.83 0.61
CA ASN A 89 -0.79 -15.59 1.41
C ASN A 89 -1.22 -15.75 2.88
N LYS A 90 -2.47 -15.39 3.22
CA LYS A 90 -3.05 -15.59 4.56
C LYS A 90 -3.38 -17.07 4.84
N LYS A 91 -3.71 -17.85 3.79
CA LYS A 91 -4.04 -19.28 3.87
C LYS A 91 -2.81 -20.16 4.10
#